data_AF-A0AAN8FTX6-F1
#
_entry.id   AF-A0AAN8FTX6-F1
#
_cell.length_a   1.000
_cell.length_b   1.000
_cell.length_c   1.000
_cell.angle_alpha   90.00
_cell.angle_beta   90.00
_cell.angle_gamma   90.00
#
_symmetry.space_group_name_H-M   'P 1'
#
loop_
_entity.id
_entity.type
_entity.pdbx_description
1 polymer ?
#
loop_
_entity_poly.entity_id
_entity_poly.type
_entity_poly.pdbx_seq_one_letter_code
_entity_poly.pdbx_strand_id
1 'polypeptide(L)'
;MRALFLAVVGFVAVSAFVVQKQDIVDELRKISKEAESLTGPELADYVNQNQKLFKAAPSKFSMEAMKAKLMDIKYVVEHEEDPEELVIDAEIPTSFDARTQWPKCKSISLIRDQSDCGSCWAFGAAEAMSDRICIASEGKTQVTMSADDVLSCCGRQCGD
;
A
#
# COMPACT_ATOMS: atom_id res chain seq x y z
N MET A 1 62.89 -4.61 4.04
CA MET A 1 62.26 -4.12 5.29
C MET A 1 61.37 -2.94 4.95
N ARG A 2 60.07 -3.06 5.29
CA ARG A 2 59.09 -2.00 5.62
C ARG A 2 58.87 -0.86 4.60
N ALA A 3 57.80 -0.83 3.81
CA ALA A 3 56.37 -0.62 4.15
C ALA A 3 55.96 0.87 4.22
N LEU A 4 54.81 1.13 3.58
CA LEU A 4 53.83 2.21 3.82
C LEU A 4 54.20 3.63 3.36
N PHE A 5 53.41 4.19 2.42
CA PHE A 5 52.42 5.26 2.67
C PHE A 5 51.91 5.78 1.32
N LEU A 6 50.76 5.27 0.87
CA LEU A 6 49.98 5.81 -0.23
C LEU A 6 48.62 6.27 0.32
N ALA A 7 48.15 7.40 -0.20
CA ALA A 7 46.78 7.93 -0.15
C ALA A 7 46.31 8.60 1.16
N VAL A 8 46.55 9.91 1.27
CA VAL A 8 45.76 10.83 2.10
C VAL A 8 45.38 12.07 1.28
N VAL A 9 44.68 11.89 0.16
CA VAL A 9 43.92 12.98 -0.47
C VAL A 9 42.76 12.35 -1.23
N GLY A 10 41.58 12.24 -0.63
CA GLY A 10 40.42 11.68 -1.33
C GLY A 10 39.16 11.41 -0.50
N PHE A 11 39.15 11.72 0.80
CA PHE A 11 38.05 11.31 1.68
C PHE A 11 37.09 12.43 2.13
N VAL A 12 37.24 13.66 1.63
CA VAL A 12 36.47 14.80 2.16
C VAL A 12 35.20 15.15 1.36
N ALA A 13 34.96 14.58 0.18
CA ALA A 13 33.91 15.07 -0.72
C ALA A 13 32.70 14.14 -0.96
N VAL A 14 32.59 12.97 -0.32
CA VAL A 14 31.49 12.01 -0.62
C VAL A 14 30.43 11.94 0.51
N SER A 15 30.61 12.66 1.61
CA SER A 15 29.74 12.55 2.80
C SER A 15 28.40 13.28 2.71
N ALA A 16 28.05 13.94 1.60
CA ALA A 16 26.90 14.85 1.56
C ALA A 16 25.62 14.30 0.90
N PHE A 17 25.61 13.09 0.31
CA PHE A 17 24.47 12.61 -0.48
C PHE A 17 24.07 11.14 -0.28
N VAL A 18 24.28 10.59 0.93
CA VAL A 18 23.60 9.35 1.32
C VAL A 18 22.78 9.64 2.56
N VAL A 19 21.69 10.39 2.38
CA VAL A 19 20.62 10.43 3.37
C VAL A 19 19.84 9.13 3.19
N GLN A 20 19.95 8.20 4.14
CA GLN A 20 19.18 6.96 4.09
C GLN A 20 17.69 7.31 4.21
N LYS A 21 16.83 6.69 3.40
CA LYS A 21 15.36 6.88 3.43
C LYS A 21 14.77 6.74 4.84
N GLN A 22 15.42 5.96 5.69
CA GLN A 22 15.06 5.77 7.11
C GLN A 22 15.27 7.05 7.95
N ASP A 23 16.38 7.76 7.74
CA ASP A 23 16.72 8.98 8.49
C ASP A 23 15.70 10.10 8.24
N ILE A 24 15.19 10.22 7.02
CA ILE A 24 14.15 11.21 6.67
C ILE A 24 12.84 10.90 7.38
N VAL A 25 12.45 9.62 7.41
CA VAL A 25 11.21 9.20 8.07
C VAL A 25 11.30 9.43 9.58
N ASP A 26 12.45 9.17 10.19
CA ASP A 26 12.67 9.36 11.62
C ASP A 26 12.80 10.85 12.01
N GLU A 27 13.34 11.71 11.14
CA GLU A 27 13.29 13.16 11.32
C GLU A 27 11.87 13.75 11.18
N LEU A 28 11.08 13.24 10.23
CA LEU A 28 9.67 13.64 10.04
C LEU A 28 8.74 13.08 11.12
N ARG A 29 9.16 12.06 11.87
CA ARG A 29 8.40 11.39 12.94
C ARG A 29 8.45 12.09 14.30
N LYS A 30 9.02 13.30 14.40
CA LYS A 30 8.99 14.08 15.66
C LYS A 30 7.58 14.60 15.95
N ILE A 31 6.70 13.71 16.37
CA ILE A 31 5.36 14.00 16.86
C ILE A 31 5.49 14.26 18.37
N SER A 32 4.80 15.29 18.87
CA SER A 32 4.83 15.57 20.32
C SER A 32 4.01 14.51 21.07
N LYS A 33 4.35 14.21 22.32
CA LYS A 33 3.59 13.25 23.13
C LYS A 33 2.14 13.66 23.31
N GLU A 34 1.88 14.97 23.33
CA GLU A 34 0.54 15.53 23.36
C GLU A 34 -0.21 15.19 22.06
N ALA A 35 0.41 15.37 20.90
CA ALA A 35 -0.16 15.03 19.60
C ALA A 35 -0.43 13.52 19.44
N GLU A 36 0.43 12.65 19.99
CA GLU A 36 0.23 11.19 20.00
C GLU A 36 -1.02 10.77 20.79
N SER A 37 -1.42 11.57 21.78
CA SER A 37 -2.60 11.28 22.61
C SER A 37 -3.92 11.79 22.03
N LEU A 38 -3.88 12.58 20.95
CA LEU A 38 -5.08 13.15 20.35
C LEU A 38 -5.95 12.06 19.71
N THR A 39 -7.27 12.21 19.81
CA THR A 39 -8.26 11.34 19.17
C THR A 39 -9.38 12.19 18.58
N GLY A 40 -10.32 11.57 17.85
CA GLY A 40 -11.55 12.24 17.43
C GLY A 40 -11.33 13.51 16.58
N PRO A 41 -12.14 14.57 16.79
CA PRO A 41 -12.02 15.86 16.11
C PRO A 41 -10.65 16.54 16.29
N GLU A 42 -10.08 16.48 17.49
CA GLU A 42 -8.81 17.14 17.82
C GLU A 42 -7.65 16.57 16.99
N LEU A 43 -7.64 15.24 16.80
CA LEU A 43 -6.67 14.59 15.93
C LEU A 43 -6.85 15.00 14.47
N ALA A 44 -8.09 15.06 13.99
CA ALA A 44 -8.37 15.48 12.61
C ALA A 44 -7.93 16.92 12.34
N ASP A 45 -8.18 17.83 13.28
CA ASP A 45 -7.75 19.22 13.19
C ASP A 45 -6.22 19.35 13.21
N TYR A 46 -5.56 18.62 14.11
CA TYR A 46 -4.10 18.57 14.15
C TYR A 46 -3.51 18.11 12.79
N VAL A 47 -4.03 17.03 12.21
CA VAL A 47 -3.57 16.53 10.90
C VAL A 47 -3.83 17.56 9.79
N ASN A 48 -4.98 18.22 9.77
CA ASN A 48 -5.30 19.24 8.77
C ASN A 48 -4.46 20.53 8.91
N GLN A 49 -3.96 20.83 10.10
CA GLN A 49 -3.06 21.97 10.33
C GLN A 49 -1.62 21.67 9.92
N ASN A 50 -1.17 20.42 10.08
CA ASN A 50 0.22 20.02 9.87
C ASN A 50 0.52 19.45 8.48
N GLN A 51 -0.50 19.19 7.64
CA GLN A 51 -0.31 18.84 6.23
C GLN A 51 -1.44 19.39 5.33
N LYS A 52 -1.19 19.48 4.02
CA LYS A 52 -2.14 19.98 3.00
C LYS A 52 -2.40 18.98 1.85
N LEU A 53 -1.89 17.76 1.95
CA LEU A 53 -1.95 16.71 0.93
C LEU A 53 -3.29 16.00 0.90
N PHE A 54 -3.96 15.86 2.05
CA PHE A 54 -5.28 15.27 2.19
C PHE A 54 -6.10 15.99 3.27
N LYS A 55 -7.40 15.75 3.31
CA LYS A 55 -8.29 16.24 4.37
C LYS A 55 -8.67 15.10 5.31
N ALA A 56 -8.34 15.25 6.59
CA ALA A 56 -8.73 14.32 7.65
C ALA A 56 -10.10 14.70 8.22
N ALA A 57 -10.84 13.69 8.69
CA ALA A 57 -12.09 13.83 9.41
C ALA A 57 -12.19 12.75 10.49
N PRO A 58 -13.00 12.95 11.55
CA PRO A 58 -13.24 11.93 12.56
C PRO A 58 -13.80 10.65 11.93
N SER A 59 -13.30 9.50 12.38
CA SER A 59 -13.83 8.22 11.95
C SER A 59 -15.23 7.96 12.49
N LYS A 60 -16.03 7.24 11.70
CA LYS A 60 -17.33 6.69 12.11
C LYS A 60 -17.21 5.42 12.95
N PHE A 61 -16.03 4.80 13.00
CA PHE A 61 -15.76 3.55 13.69
C PHE A 61 -14.79 3.76 14.85
N SER A 62 -14.94 2.97 15.93
CA SER A 62 -13.92 2.87 16.97
C SER A 62 -12.67 2.16 16.45
N MET A 63 -11.56 2.29 17.16
CA MET A 63 -10.31 1.61 16.80
C MET A 63 -10.45 0.08 16.84
N GLU A 64 -11.23 -0.44 17.80
CA GLU A 64 -11.53 -1.87 17.92
C GLU A 64 -12.34 -2.35 16.72
N ALA A 65 -13.39 -1.61 16.33
CA ALA A 65 -14.21 -1.93 15.17
C ALA A 65 -13.40 -1.87 13.88
N MET A 66 -12.49 -0.90 13.72
CA MET A 66 -11.56 -0.87 12.58
C MET A 66 -10.65 -2.09 12.56
N LYS A 67 -10.00 -2.41 13.68
CA LYS A 67 -9.07 -3.55 13.75
C LYS A 67 -9.75 -4.87 13.41
N ALA A 68 -11.00 -5.08 13.85
CA ALA A 68 -11.78 -6.26 13.50
C ALA A 68 -12.10 -6.37 11.99
N LYS A 69 -12.08 -5.25 11.27
CA LYS A 69 -12.34 -5.15 9.83
C LYS A 69 -11.05 -5.16 8.99
N LEU A 70 -9.87 -5.18 9.59
CA LEU A 70 -8.61 -5.15 8.86
C LEU A 70 -7.85 -6.47 9.03
N MET A 71 -7.04 -6.81 8.04
CA MET A 71 -6.05 -7.86 8.18
C MET A 71 -5.04 -7.48 9.28
N ASP A 72 -4.64 -8.46 10.08
CA ASP A 72 -3.62 -8.27 11.11
C ASP A 72 -2.26 -7.96 10.48
N ILE A 73 -1.54 -6.99 11.04
CA ILE A 73 -0.23 -6.55 10.56
C ILE A 73 0.81 -7.68 10.52
N LYS A 74 0.66 -8.73 11.33
CA LYS A 74 1.56 -9.90 11.32
C LYS A 74 1.60 -10.62 9.96
N TYR A 75 0.61 -10.41 9.10
CA TYR A 75 0.54 -10.97 7.75
C TYR A 75 1.17 -10.07 6.68
N VAL A 76 1.57 -8.85 7.02
CA VAL A 76 2.33 -7.97 6.13
C VAL A 76 3.80 -8.39 6.19
N VAL A 77 4.13 -9.43 5.43
CA VAL A 77 5.47 -10.01 5.34
C VAL A 77 6.08 -9.71 3.98
N GLU A 78 7.40 -9.52 3.96
CA GLU A 78 8.15 -9.46 2.70
C GLU A 78 8.17 -10.87 2.10
N HIS A 79 7.87 -10.97 0.80
CA HIS A 79 8.01 -12.23 0.07
C HIS A 79 9.47 -12.40 -0.36
N GLU A 80 10.03 -13.59 -0.17
CA GLU A 80 11.46 -13.88 -0.46
C GLU A 80 11.78 -13.86 -1.97
N GLU A 81 10.77 -14.01 -2.83
CA GLU A 81 10.91 -14.02 -4.28
C GLU A 81 10.20 -12.81 -4.88
N ASP A 82 10.98 -11.79 -5.25
CA ASP A 82 10.48 -10.70 -6.08
C ASP A 82 10.26 -11.20 -7.51
N PRO A 83 9.10 -10.94 -8.13
CA PRO A 83 8.91 -11.24 -9.53
C PRO A 83 9.91 -10.44 -10.39
N GLU A 84 10.46 -11.07 -11.42
CA GLU A 84 11.39 -10.41 -12.34
C GLU A 84 10.74 -9.16 -12.95
N GLU A 85 11.33 -8.00 -12.71
CA GLU A 85 10.85 -6.75 -13.26
C GLU A 85 11.10 -6.73 -14.77
N LEU A 86 10.01 -6.72 -15.54
CA LEU A 86 10.11 -6.61 -16.99
C LEU A 86 10.54 -5.18 -17.36
N VAL A 87 11.70 -5.06 -18.01
CA VAL A 87 12.13 -3.80 -18.63
C VAL A 87 11.36 -3.61 -19.93
N ILE A 88 10.29 -2.83 -19.87
CA ILE A 88 9.47 -2.49 -21.03
C ILE A 88 9.89 -1.11 -21.53
N ASP A 89 10.41 -1.03 -22.75
CA ASP A 89 10.71 0.23 -23.45
C ASP A 89 9.42 0.82 -24.05
N ALA A 90 8.48 1.16 -23.17
CA ALA A 90 7.22 1.80 -23.54
C ALA A 90 7.04 3.09 -22.74
N GLU A 91 6.52 4.11 -23.40
CA GLU A 91 6.19 5.37 -22.75
C GLU A 91 4.96 5.19 -21.85
N ILE A 92 5.17 5.26 -20.53
CA ILE A 92 4.10 5.18 -19.54
C ILE A 92 3.44 6.57 -19.44
N PRO A 93 2.09 6.67 -19.53
CA PRO A 93 1.42 7.96 -19.47
C PRO A 93 1.56 8.62 -18.09
N THR A 94 1.54 9.95 -18.08
CA THR A 94 1.61 10.74 -16.83
C THR A 94 0.37 10.60 -15.93
N SER A 95 -0.73 10.09 -16.47
CA SER A 95 -1.95 9.77 -15.73
C SER A 95 -2.62 8.54 -16.35
N PHE A 96 -3.12 7.65 -15.51
CA PHE A 96 -3.81 6.43 -15.93
C PHE A 96 -4.95 6.11 -14.97
N ASP A 97 -6.12 5.80 -15.52
CA ASP A 97 -7.28 5.29 -14.78
C ASP A 97 -7.83 4.06 -15.50
N ALA A 98 -7.78 2.90 -14.83
CA ALA A 98 -8.23 1.63 -15.39
C ALA A 98 -9.70 1.67 -15.81
N ARG A 99 -10.54 2.48 -15.14
CA ARG A 99 -11.97 2.62 -15.46
C ARG A 99 -12.17 3.35 -16.79
N THR A 100 -11.29 4.30 -17.11
CA THR A 100 -11.28 5.02 -18.39
C THR A 100 -10.66 4.16 -19.49
N GLN A 101 -9.62 3.39 -19.18
CA GLN A 101 -8.96 2.52 -20.15
C GLN A 101 -9.82 1.33 -20.57
N TRP A 102 -10.55 0.72 -19.62
CA TRP A 102 -11.40 -0.45 -19.86
C TRP A 102 -12.86 -0.18 -19.46
N PRO A 103 -13.56 0.75 -20.14
CA PRO A 103 -14.90 1.19 -19.73
C PRO A 103 -15.97 0.12 -19.91
N LYS A 104 -15.69 -0.94 -20.69
CA LYS A 104 -16.58 -2.10 -20.85
C LYS A 104 -16.54 -3.03 -19.63
N CYS A 105 -15.50 -2.94 -18.80
CA CYS A 105 -15.32 -3.80 -17.63
C CYS A 105 -15.91 -3.15 -16.39
N LYS A 106 -17.16 -3.51 -16.09
CA LYS A 106 -17.92 -2.89 -14.99
C LYS A 106 -17.33 -3.19 -13.61
N SER A 107 -16.65 -4.32 -13.46
CA SER A 107 -16.03 -4.73 -12.19
C SER A 107 -15.01 -3.70 -11.67
N ILE A 108 -14.29 -3.02 -12.56
CA ILE A 108 -13.24 -2.04 -12.19
C ILE A 108 -13.83 -0.83 -11.44
N SER A 109 -15.10 -0.52 -11.67
CA SER A 109 -15.80 0.58 -10.99
C SER A 109 -16.62 0.12 -9.77
N LEU A 110 -16.64 -1.19 -9.47
CA LEU A 110 -17.46 -1.75 -8.41
C LEU A 110 -16.70 -1.67 -7.08
N ILE A 111 -17.29 -0.97 -6.10
CA ILE A 111 -16.81 -0.96 -4.72
C ILE A 111 -17.63 -1.99 -3.93
N ARG A 112 -16.97 -2.98 -3.33
CA ARG A 112 -17.63 -4.00 -2.50
C ARG A 112 -17.47 -3.70 -1.01
N ASP A 113 -18.29 -4.35 -0.20
CA ASP A 113 -18.29 -4.24 1.26
C ASP A 113 -17.89 -5.58 1.88
N GLN A 114 -16.80 -5.59 2.62
CA GLN A 114 -16.30 -6.74 3.38
C GLN A 114 -17.05 -6.97 4.71
N SER A 115 -17.98 -6.08 5.06
CA SER A 115 -18.78 -6.12 6.28
C SER A 115 -17.94 -6.09 7.57
N ASP A 116 -18.39 -6.74 8.64
CA ASP A 116 -17.69 -6.86 9.93
C ASP A 116 -16.68 -8.03 9.94
N CYS A 117 -15.87 -8.16 8.89
CA CYS A 117 -14.87 -9.22 8.74
C CYS A 117 -13.55 -8.65 8.25
N GLY A 118 -12.41 -9.13 8.77
CA GLY A 118 -11.05 -8.81 8.30
C GLY A 118 -10.68 -9.47 6.96
N SER A 119 -11.61 -9.52 6.01
CA SER A 119 -11.50 -10.24 4.74
C SER A 119 -11.00 -9.39 3.57
N CYS A 120 -10.44 -8.20 3.83
CA CYS A 120 -9.95 -7.27 2.79
C CYS A 120 -8.96 -7.92 1.83
N TRP A 121 -8.14 -8.87 2.30
CA TRP A 121 -7.19 -9.63 1.47
C TRP A 121 -7.88 -10.49 0.41
N ALA A 122 -9.00 -11.15 0.78
CA ALA A 122 -9.79 -11.97 -0.13
C ALA A 122 -10.59 -11.09 -1.10
N PHE A 123 -11.11 -9.96 -0.61
CA PHE A 123 -11.83 -8.98 -1.43
C PHE A 123 -10.91 -8.34 -2.49
N GLY A 124 -9.76 -7.80 -2.09
CA GLY A 124 -8.82 -7.18 -3.04
C GLY A 124 -8.32 -8.17 -4.09
N ALA A 125 -8.08 -9.43 -3.72
CA ALA A 125 -7.72 -10.48 -4.67
C ALA A 125 -8.88 -10.80 -5.63
N ALA A 126 -10.09 -11.03 -5.13
CA ALA A 126 -11.25 -11.36 -5.94
C ALA A 126 -11.67 -10.23 -6.88
N GLU A 127 -11.61 -8.98 -6.44
CA GLU A 127 -11.86 -7.79 -7.25
C GLU A 127 -10.86 -7.70 -8.42
N ALA A 128 -9.57 -7.82 -8.14
CA ALA A 128 -8.54 -7.80 -9.18
C ALA A 128 -8.66 -8.98 -10.16
N MET A 129 -9.03 -10.18 -9.69
CA MET A 129 -9.27 -11.34 -10.55
C MET A 129 -10.45 -11.10 -11.50
N SER A 130 -11.56 -10.54 -11.00
CA SER A 130 -12.70 -10.13 -11.82
C SER A 130 -12.31 -9.15 -12.92
N ASP A 131 -11.54 -8.13 -12.57
CA ASP A 131 -11.06 -7.11 -13.50
C ASP A 131 -10.17 -7.71 -14.58
N ARG A 132 -9.20 -8.54 -14.18
CA ARG A 132 -8.26 -9.18 -15.11
C ARG A 132 -8.95 -10.14 -16.07
N ILE A 133 -9.97 -10.89 -15.64
CA ILE A 133 -10.76 -11.75 -16.52
C ILE A 133 -11.50 -10.90 -17.58
N CYS A 134 -12.07 -9.78 -17.18
CA CYS A 134 -12.74 -8.90 -18.12
C CYS A 134 -11.75 -8.26 -19.11
N ILE A 135 -10.62 -7.74 -18.63
CA ILE A 135 -9.59 -7.12 -19.46
C ILE A 135 -9.03 -8.11 -20.47
N ALA A 136 -8.63 -9.31 -20.01
CA ALA A 136 -8.05 -10.34 -20.86
C ALA A 136 -9.04 -10.90 -21.90
N SER A 137 -10.33 -10.90 -21.59
CA SER A 137 -11.39 -11.33 -22.51
C SER A 137 -11.93 -10.21 -23.41
N GLU A 138 -11.33 -9.00 -23.38
CA GLU A 138 -11.82 -7.81 -24.08
C GLU A 138 -13.29 -7.48 -23.76
N GLY A 139 -13.71 -7.76 -22.53
CA GLY A 139 -15.07 -7.54 -22.05
C GLY A 139 -16.09 -8.63 -22.43
N LYS A 140 -15.67 -9.72 -23.08
CA LYS A 140 -16.55 -10.85 -23.45
C LYS A 140 -16.99 -11.66 -22.24
N THR A 141 -16.12 -11.79 -21.24
CA THR A 141 -16.39 -12.54 -20.00
C THR A 141 -16.35 -11.57 -18.83
N GLN A 142 -17.48 -11.36 -18.17
CA GLN A 142 -17.59 -10.49 -17.00
C GLN A 142 -18.18 -11.27 -15.84
N VAL A 143 -17.32 -11.64 -14.90
CA VAL A 143 -17.67 -12.46 -13.74
C VAL A 143 -17.25 -11.75 -12.47
N THR A 144 -18.07 -11.88 -11.43
CA THR A 144 -17.72 -11.43 -10.08
C THR A 144 -17.14 -12.61 -9.33
N MET A 145 -15.85 -12.55 -8.98
CA MET A 145 -15.19 -13.61 -8.24
C MET A 145 -15.68 -13.63 -6.79
N SER A 146 -15.88 -14.83 -6.28
CA SER A 146 -16.41 -15.06 -4.94
C SER A 146 -15.32 -14.80 -3.92
N ALA A 147 -15.37 -13.62 -3.29
CA ALA A 147 -14.51 -13.30 -2.16
C ALA A 147 -14.77 -14.28 -0.99
N ASP A 148 -16.01 -14.75 -0.84
CA ASP A 148 -16.39 -15.73 0.19
C ASP A 148 -15.74 -17.09 -0.03
N ASP A 149 -15.61 -17.52 -1.29
CA ASP A 149 -14.94 -18.79 -1.62
C ASP A 149 -13.43 -18.68 -1.35
N VAL A 150 -12.80 -17.58 -1.77
CA VAL A 150 -11.38 -17.30 -1.46
C VAL A 150 -11.16 -17.27 0.05
N LEU A 151 -12.05 -16.60 0.79
CA LEU A 151 -11.98 -16.46 2.25
C LEU A 151 -12.16 -17.80 2.98
N SER A 152 -13.09 -18.65 2.54
CA SER A 152 -13.52 -19.83 3.31
C SER A 152 -12.94 -21.15 2.83
N CYS A 153 -12.56 -21.27 1.55
CA CYS A 153 -12.16 -22.55 0.95
C CYS A 153 -10.66 -22.68 0.71
N CYS A 154 -9.90 -21.58 0.76
CA CYS A 154 -8.46 -21.64 0.55
C CYS A 154 -7.71 -22.39 1.66
N GLY A 155 -8.25 -22.36 2.89
CA GLY A 155 -7.60 -22.96 4.06
C GLY A 155 -6.22 -22.36 4.33
N ARG A 156 -5.28 -23.17 4.83
CA ARG A 156 -3.93 -22.75 5.25
C ARG A 156 -2.98 -22.32 4.12
N GLN A 157 -3.48 -22.15 2.90
CA GLN A 157 -2.64 -21.90 1.71
C GLN A 157 -2.56 -20.43 1.30
N CYS A 158 -3.55 -19.60 1.64
CA CYS A 158 -3.54 -18.17 1.29
C CYS A 158 -3.97 -17.24 2.44
N GLY A 159 -3.88 -17.75 3.67
CA GLY A 159 -4.10 -17.05 4.93
C GLY A 159 -4.12 -18.06 6.08
N ASP A 160 -3.67 -17.66 7.27
CA ASP A 160 -3.73 -18.47 8.50
C ASP A 160 -4.92 -18.05 9.37
#